data_AF-A0AA85FNT8-F1
#
_entry.id   AF-A0AA85FNT8-F1
#
_cell.length_a   1.000
_cell.length_b   1.000
_cell.length_c   1.000
_cell.angle_alpha   90.00
_cell.angle_beta   90.00
_cell.angle_gamma   90.00
#
_symmetry.space_group_name_H-M   'P 1'
#
loop_
_entity.id
_entity.type
_entity.pdbx_description
1 polymer ?
#
loop_
_entity_poly.entity_id
_entity_poly.type
_entity_poly.pdbx_seq_one_letter_code
_entity_poly.pdbx_strand_id
1 'polypeptide(L)'
;MREIGSCATCKDLGDFPTIFRQVIRSLVTFYLNPCGLLDCMMSPISKQYEIEIRRREVRDLRIHCACERQKFSRTVLDLINYCQQNILSDPLIHRVKDNPFNEKKWTCGMF
;
A
#
# COMPACT_ATOMS: atom_id res chain seq x y z
N MET A 1 15.11 44.33 20.84
CA MET A 1 14.93 44.24 22.31
C MET A 1 13.51 44.75 22.61
N ARG A 2 12.71 44.26 23.57
CA ARG A 2 12.98 43.90 24.99
C ARG A 2 13.41 45.14 25.82
N GLU A 3 13.07 45.37 27.09
CA GLU A 3 12.17 44.81 28.14
C GLU A 3 11.92 46.02 29.10
N ILE A 4 10.94 46.14 30.02
CA ILE A 4 9.88 45.30 30.61
C ILE A 4 8.73 46.22 31.11
N GLY A 5 7.56 45.73 31.58
CA GLY A 5 6.49 46.63 32.08
C GLY A 5 5.26 46.00 32.75
N SER A 6 5.44 45.25 33.85
CA SER A 6 4.34 44.60 34.60
C SER A 6 3.80 45.44 35.76
N CYS A 7 2.47 45.53 35.92
CA CYS A 7 1.76 45.91 37.15
C CYS A 7 0.35 45.29 37.09
N ALA A 8 0.08 44.14 37.73
CA ALA A 8 -0.10 43.88 39.16
C ALA A 8 -1.47 44.36 39.74
N THR A 9 -2.23 43.39 40.26
CA THR A 9 -3.37 43.57 41.19
C THR A 9 -4.58 44.41 40.76
N CYS A 10 -5.26 43.95 39.71
CA CYS A 10 -6.73 43.79 39.80
C CYS A 10 -6.94 42.44 40.53
N LYS A 11 -7.55 42.31 41.73
CA LYS A 11 -8.92 42.74 42.12
C LYS A 11 -9.90 42.30 41.02
N ASP A 12 -10.72 41.27 41.21
CA ASP A 12 -11.78 41.27 42.22
C ASP A 12 -12.01 39.92 42.92
N LEU A 13 -12.82 39.93 43.98
CA LEU A 13 -13.38 38.70 44.54
C LEU A 13 -14.37 38.08 43.54
N GLY A 14 -14.36 36.76 43.44
CA GLY A 14 -14.99 36.06 42.31
C GLY A 14 -16.50 36.16 42.29
N ASP A 15 -17.03 36.84 41.26
CA ASP A 15 -18.38 36.60 40.78
C ASP A 15 -18.53 35.11 40.43
N PHE A 16 -19.43 34.44 41.15
CA PHE A 16 -19.77 33.03 41.00
C PHE A 16 -19.93 32.54 39.52
N PRO A 17 -20.62 33.27 38.61
CA PRO A 17 -20.71 32.86 37.21
C PRO A 17 -19.38 32.81 36.46
N THR A 18 -18.37 33.60 36.84
CA THR A 18 -17.09 33.68 36.12
C THR A 18 -16.25 32.41 36.32
N ILE A 19 -16.19 31.90 37.55
CA ILE A 19 -15.51 30.62 37.84
C ILE A 19 -16.25 29.47 37.14
N PHE A 20 -17.59 29.44 37.20
CA PHE A 20 -18.38 28.43 36.51
C PHE A 20 -18.14 28.46 34.99
N ARG A 21 -18.12 29.65 34.37
CA ARG A 21 -17.85 29.83 32.94
C ARG A 21 -16.44 29.36 32.56
N GLN A 22 -15.44 29.59 33.42
CA GLN A 22 -14.06 29.14 33.19
C GLN A 22 -13.92 27.62 33.34
N VAL A 23 -14.55 27.01 34.35
CA VAL A 23 -14.58 25.55 34.56
C VAL A 23 -15.31 24.85 33.42
N ILE A 24 -16.48 25.33 33.01
CA ILE A 24 -17.22 24.82 31.85
C ILE A 24 -16.39 24.98 30.58
N ARG A 25 -15.73 26.13 30.34
CA ARG A 25 -14.85 26.32 29.18
C ARG A 25 -13.68 25.34 29.17
N SER A 26 -13.03 25.07 30.30
CA SER A 26 -11.96 24.07 30.39
C SER A 26 -12.49 22.65 30.16
N LEU A 27 -13.60 22.26 30.79
CA LEU A 27 -14.22 20.94 30.59
C LEU A 27 -14.67 20.75 29.13
N VAL A 28 -15.34 21.73 28.54
CA VAL A 28 -15.77 21.69 27.13
C VAL A 28 -14.56 21.60 26.20
N THR A 29 -13.45 22.29 26.49
CA THR A 29 -12.21 22.16 25.70
C THR A 29 -11.60 20.76 25.83
N PHE A 30 -11.61 20.18 27.04
CA PHE A 30 -11.06 18.85 27.30
C PHE A 30 -11.91 17.72 26.70
N TYR A 31 -13.24 17.81 26.75
CA TYR A 31 -14.17 16.80 26.24
C TYR A 31 -14.48 16.93 24.74
N LEU A 32 -14.54 18.15 24.18
CA LEU A 32 -14.86 18.36 22.75
C LEU A 32 -13.63 18.52 21.85
N ASN A 33 -12.41 18.54 22.38
CA ASN A 33 -11.20 18.68 21.57
C ASN A 33 -10.08 17.65 21.89
N PRO A 34 -10.38 16.33 21.81
CA PRO A 34 -9.36 15.29 21.94
C PRO A 34 -8.38 15.25 20.75
N CYS A 35 -8.73 15.85 19.61
CA CYS A 35 -7.99 15.75 18.35
C CYS A 35 -6.62 16.43 18.39
N GLY A 36 -6.52 17.59 19.08
CA GLY A 36 -5.32 18.44 19.05
C GLY A 36 -4.03 17.78 19.55
N LEU A 37 -4.11 16.71 20.34
CA LEU A 37 -2.95 15.92 20.74
C LEU A 37 -2.62 14.84 19.70
N LEU A 38 -3.65 14.11 19.22
CA LEU A 38 -3.49 12.99 18.28
C LEU A 38 -2.92 13.42 16.92
N ASP A 39 -3.39 14.54 16.38
CA ASP A 39 -2.90 15.06 15.09
C ASP A 39 -1.42 15.48 15.19
N CYS A 40 -1.03 16.04 16.34
CA CYS A 40 0.33 16.50 16.59
C CYS A 40 1.32 15.33 16.73
N MET A 41 0.94 14.25 17.42
CA MET A 41 1.79 13.05 17.59
C MET A 41 1.82 12.14 16.35
N MET A 42 0.80 12.16 15.47
CA MET A 42 0.80 11.38 14.22
C MET A 42 1.54 12.05 13.05
N SER A 43 1.60 13.39 13.01
CA SER A 43 2.24 14.16 11.91
C SER A 43 3.72 13.82 11.65
N PRO A 44 4.60 13.63 12.65
CA PRO A 44 5.98 13.21 12.43
C PRO A 44 6.09 11.75 11.96
N ILE A 45 5.28 10.86 12.55
CA ILE A 45 5.30 9.42 12.29
C ILE A 45 4.86 9.14 10.85
N SER A 46 3.79 9.79 10.39
CA SER A 46 3.34 9.73 8.99
C SER A 46 4.44 10.15 8.00
N LYS A 47 5.14 11.26 8.27
CA LYS A 47 6.23 11.75 7.40
C LYS A 47 7.44 10.82 7.40
N GLN A 48 7.80 10.24 8.55
CA GLN A 48 8.89 9.27 8.64
C GLN A 48 8.55 7.95 7.92
N TYR A 49 7.30 7.50 8.02
CA TYR A 49 6.79 6.33 7.32
C TYR A 49 6.79 6.53 5.78
N GLU A 50 6.30 7.67 5.29
CA GLU A 50 6.39 8.05 3.87
C GLU A 50 7.84 8.05 3.37
N ILE A 51 8.77 8.66 4.11
CA ILE A 51 10.20 8.68 3.76
C ILE A 51 10.76 7.25 3.64
N GLU A 52 10.37 6.33 4.52
CA GLU A 52 10.85 4.95 4.49
C GLU A 52 10.20 4.10 3.38
N ILE A 53 8.95 4.39 3.00
CA ILE A 53 8.37 3.87 1.75
C ILE A 53 9.20 4.32 0.55
N ARG A 54 9.44 5.63 0.40
CA ARG A 54 10.20 6.16 -0.75
C ARG A 54 11.64 5.64 -0.81
N ARG A 55 12.28 5.41 0.34
CA ARG A 55 13.60 4.74 0.40
C ARG A 55 13.54 3.31 -0.12
N ARG A 56 12.50 2.55 0.25
CA ARG A 56 12.27 1.18 -0.24
C ARG A 56 12.00 1.16 -1.75
N GLU A 57 11.09 2.00 -2.24
CA GLU A 57 10.82 2.18 -3.68
C GLU A 57 12.11 2.47 -4.46
N VAL A 58 12.92 3.44 -4.01
CA VAL A 58 14.20 3.80 -4.66
C VAL A 58 15.21 2.66 -4.61
N ARG A 59 15.28 1.89 -3.51
CA ARG A 59 16.15 0.71 -3.41
C ARG A 59 15.73 -0.38 -4.40
N ASP A 60 14.44 -0.66 -4.49
CA ASP A 60 13.91 -1.76 -5.29
C ASP A 60 13.96 -1.40 -6.79
N LEU A 61 13.68 -0.14 -7.15
CA LEU A 61 13.94 0.40 -8.49
C LEU A 61 15.42 0.32 -8.90
N ARG A 62 16.37 0.59 -7.99
CA ARG A 62 17.81 0.42 -8.28
C ARG A 62 18.16 -1.03 -8.59
N ILE A 63 17.56 -2.00 -7.89
CA ILE A 63 17.75 -3.43 -8.17
C ILE A 63 17.19 -3.77 -9.56
N HIS A 64 15.95 -3.38 -9.87
CA HIS A 64 15.34 -3.64 -11.19
C HIS A 64 16.05 -2.94 -12.36
N CYS A 65 16.66 -1.77 -12.14
CA CYS A 65 17.47 -1.08 -13.14
C CYS A 65 18.89 -1.67 -13.30
N ALA A 66 19.40 -2.38 -12.30
CA ALA A 66 20.68 -3.09 -12.37
C ALA A 66 20.59 -4.47 -13.07
N CYS A 67 19.38 -4.99 -13.31
CA CYS A 67 19.19 -6.23 -14.05
C CYS A 67 19.61 -6.10 -15.53
N GLU A 68 20.54 -6.93 -15.99
CA GLU A 68 20.89 -7.02 -17.41
C GLU A 68 19.68 -7.46 -18.24
N ARG A 69 19.38 -6.71 -19.31
CA ARG A 69 18.26 -7.00 -20.22
C ARG A 69 18.76 -7.70 -21.48
N GLN A 70 18.24 -8.90 -21.73
CA GLN A 70 18.50 -9.61 -22.99
C GLN A 70 17.95 -8.81 -24.19
N LYS A 71 18.65 -8.90 -25.33
CA LYS A 71 18.22 -8.23 -26.58
C LYS A 71 16.90 -8.84 -27.06
N PHE A 72 15.88 -8.01 -27.28
CA PHE A 72 14.54 -8.44 -27.69
C PHE A 72 14.54 -9.41 -28.89
N SER A 73 15.36 -9.12 -29.92
CA SER A 73 15.50 -10.00 -31.10
C SER A 73 16.05 -11.39 -30.78
N ARG A 74 16.90 -11.52 -29.75
CA ARG A 74 17.37 -12.81 -29.25
C ARG A 74 16.26 -13.53 -28.49
N THR A 75 15.62 -12.86 -27.54
CA THR A 75 14.52 -13.44 -26.74
C THR A 75 13.37 -13.96 -27.61
N VAL A 76 13.03 -13.23 -28.68
CA VAL A 76 12.01 -13.65 -29.66
C VAL A 76 12.49 -14.84 -30.50
N LEU A 77 13.76 -14.85 -30.94
CA LEU A 77 14.32 -15.99 -31.68
C LEU A 77 14.36 -17.26 -30.81
N ASP A 78 14.81 -17.15 -29.55
CA ASP A 78 14.86 -18.27 -28.61
C ASP A 78 13.45 -18.84 -28.34
N LEU A 79 12.43 -17.98 -28.24
CA LEU A 79 11.02 -18.38 -28.09
C LEU A 79 10.45 -19.04 -29.37
N ILE A 80 10.75 -18.51 -30.55
CA ILE A 80 10.37 -19.12 -31.84
C ILE A 80 11.00 -20.51 -31.98
N ASN A 81 12.28 -20.65 -31.68
CA ASN A 81 13.00 -21.92 -31.73
C ASN A 81 12.38 -22.95 -30.77
N TYR A 82 12.06 -22.55 -29.54
CA TYR A 82 11.39 -23.42 -28.56
C TYR A 82 10.02 -23.88 -29.07
N CYS A 83 9.20 -22.99 -29.60
CA CYS A 83 7.91 -23.36 -30.18
C CYS A 83 8.08 -24.32 -31.37
N GLN A 84 9.01 -24.06 -32.29
CA GLN A 84 9.27 -24.91 -33.46
C GLN A 84 9.75 -26.32 -33.07
N GLN A 85 10.54 -26.46 -32.00
CA GLN A 85 11.00 -27.77 -31.50
C GLN A 85 9.86 -28.59 -30.88
N ASN A 86 8.91 -27.93 -30.20
CA ASN A 86 7.86 -28.61 -29.43
C ASN A 86 6.51 -28.70 -30.16
N ILE A 87 6.33 -28.02 -31.30
CA ILE A 87 5.03 -27.96 -32.02
C ILE A 87 4.50 -29.34 -32.41
N LEU A 88 5.38 -30.28 -32.80
CA LEU A 88 5.00 -31.65 -33.20
C LEU A 88 4.54 -32.51 -32.02
N SER A 89 4.92 -32.15 -30.80
CA SER A 89 4.51 -32.82 -29.55
C SER A 89 3.30 -32.17 -28.87
N ASP A 90 2.84 -31.01 -29.36
CA ASP A 90 1.66 -30.33 -28.82
C ASP A 90 0.36 -31.05 -29.28
N PRO A 91 -0.43 -31.65 -28.37
CA PRO A 91 -1.61 -32.43 -28.71
C PRO A 91 -2.84 -31.57 -29.07
N LEU A 92 -2.78 -30.26 -28.81
CA LEU A 92 -3.82 -29.28 -29.14
C LEU A 92 -3.62 -28.74 -30.56
N ILE A 93 -2.36 -28.57 -30.98
CA ILE A 93 -1.99 -28.22 -32.37
C ILE A 93 -2.08 -29.47 -33.27
N HIS A 94 -1.49 -30.58 -32.85
CA HIS A 94 -1.51 -31.85 -33.58
C HIS A 94 -2.38 -32.88 -32.86
N ARG A 95 -3.63 -33.06 -33.34
CA ARG A 95 -4.59 -34.02 -32.77
C ARG A 95 -3.97 -35.42 -32.64
N VAL A 96 -3.71 -35.83 -31.40
CA VAL A 96 -3.30 -37.20 -31.05
C VAL A 96 -4.43 -38.20 -31.29
N LYS A 97 -4.08 -39.44 -31.65
CA LYS A 97 -5.06 -40.53 -31.82
C LYS A 97 -5.57 -41.01 -30.45
N ASP A 98 -4.65 -41.25 -29.54
CA ASP A 98 -4.86 -41.81 -28.20
C ASP A 98 -5.30 -40.75 -27.17
N ASN A 99 -6.18 -39.83 -27.58
CA ASN A 99 -6.76 -38.82 -26.72
C ASN A 99 -7.62 -39.49 -25.62
N PRO A 100 -7.30 -39.34 -24.32
CA PRO A 100 -8.06 -39.96 -23.23
C PRO A 100 -9.46 -39.38 -23.05
N PHE A 101 -9.74 -38.21 -23.64
CA PHE A 101 -11.06 -37.58 -23.67
C PHE A 101 -11.92 -38.03 -24.88
N ASN A 102 -11.45 -38.97 -25.70
CA ASN A 102 -12.29 -39.59 -26.73
C ASN A 102 -13.41 -40.41 -26.07
N GLU A 103 -14.63 -40.29 -26.58
CA GLU A 103 -15.76 -41.13 -26.13
C GLU A 103 -15.44 -42.61 -26.29
N LYS A 104 -15.59 -43.38 -25.19
CA LYS A 104 -15.47 -44.83 -25.23
C LYS A 104 -16.66 -45.39 -26.01
N LYS A 105 -16.42 -45.87 -27.23
CA LYS A 105 -17.42 -46.58 -28.02
C LYS A 105 -17.75 -47.91 -27.35
N TRP A 106 -18.81 -47.91 -26.54
CA TRP A 106 -19.41 -49.12 -25.99
C TRP A 106 -20.07 -49.92 -27.11
N THR A 107 -19.28 -50.71 -27.83
CA THR A 107 -19.82 -51.74 -28.72
C THR A 107 -20.52 -52.79 -27.86
N CYS A 108 -21.83 -52.68 -27.73
CA CYS A 108 -22.65 -53.74 -27.16
C CYS A 108 -22.54 -54.96 -28.07
N GLY A 109 -21.68 -55.91 -27.67
CA GLY A 109 -21.56 -57.19 -28.36
C GLY A 109 -22.81 -58.01 -28.11
N MET A 110 -23.71 -58.08 -29.10
CA MET A 110 -24.80 -59.05 -29.12
C MET A 110 -24.22 -60.43 -29.46
N PHE A 111 -23.84 -61.17 -28.42
CA PHE A 111 -23.49 -62.58 -28.42
C PHE A 111 -24.10 -63.24 -27.19
#